data_AF-A0A2A8BNU4-F1
#
_entry.id   AF-A0A2A8BNU4-F1
#
_cell.length_a   1.000
_cell.length_b   1.000
_cell.length_c   1.000
_cell.angle_alpha   90.00
_cell.angle_beta   90.00
_cell.angle_gamma   90.00
#
_symmetry.space_group_name_H-M   'P 1'
#
loop_
_entity.id
_entity.type
_entity.pdbx_description
1 polymer ?
#
loop_
_entity_poly.entity_id
_entity_poly.type
_entity_poly.pdbx_seq_one_letter_code
_entity_poly.pdbx_strand_id
1 'polypeptide(L)'
;MANKRQRKKIAKKKQESFLSSVGYSKKQMKTISTTDRAKVVKKEAFKKKKRDKYKQARSMGFGSKEANKMSSWSDSRFIKYIEEFNSYYMIVMYKDVTEETDSEALHMIKNQTKRRGTSNLIRSIKGWLDVDTNQGFIGGYEIQVGKKDVIDFHLHAYKQRKFLQAYRGQGLQLKPLLNLIENMMVLLYTVEDKDSFVEDICTNLRMLPYEKAHENADYIEEEFTIDRSNLHF
;
A
#
# COMPACT_ATOMS: atom_id res chain seq x y z
N MET A 1 17.37 -31.14 30.87
CA MET A 1 16.26 -31.61 29.99
C MET A 1 15.10 -32.13 30.83
N ALA A 2 13.87 -31.60 30.71
CA ALA A 2 12.74 -32.05 31.53
C ALA A 2 12.30 -33.50 31.21
N ASN A 3 12.13 -34.33 32.25
CA ASN A 3 11.69 -35.73 32.15
C ASN A 3 10.28 -35.81 31.50
N LYS A 4 10.01 -36.86 30.72
CA LYS A 4 8.73 -37.16 30.04
C LYS A 4 7.49 -36.95 30.92
N ARG A 5 7.57 -37.30 32.21
CA ARG A 5 6.48 -37.09 33.19
C ARG A 5 6.20 -35.60 33.45
N GLN A 6 7.25 -34.78 33.58
CA GLN A 6 7.12 -33.33 33.78
C GLN A 6 6.52 -32.63 32.55
N ARG A 7 6.94 -33.02 31.34
CA ARG A 7 6.38 -32.47 30.08
C ARG A 7 4.87 -32.69 29.98
N LYS A 8 4.38 -33.89 30.34
CA LYS A 8 2.94 -34.21 30.37
C LYS A 8 2.17 -33.35 31.40
N LYS A 9 2.73 -33.14 32.60
CA LYS A 9 2.12 -32.30 33.64
C LYS A 9 2.01 -30.84 33.19
N ILE A 10 3.06 -30.30 32.57
CA ILE A 10 3.07 -28.94 32.03
C ILE A 10 2.02 -28.78 30.91
N ALA A 11 1.96 -29.74 29.98
CA ALA A 11 0.97 -29.72 28.89
C ALA A 11 -0.47 -29.75 29.43
N LYS A 12 -0.74 -30.60 30.43
CA LYS A 12 -2.06 -30.69 31.09
C LYS A 12 -2.45 -29.36 31.74
N LYS A 13 -1.53 -28.73 32.49
CA LYS A 13 -1.78 -27.42 33.14
C LYS A 13 -2.09 -26.32 32.12
N LYS A 14 -1.37 -26.29 30.98
CA LYS A 14 -1.64 -25.35 29.89
C LYS A 14 -3.02 -25.57 29.28
N GLN A 15 -3.42 -26.82 29.05
CA GLN A 15 -4.74 -27.17 28.52
C GLN A 15 -5.88 -26.78 29.48
N GLU A 16 -5.73 -27.07 30.78
CA GLU A 16 -6.73 -26.71 31.80
C GLU A 16 -6.86 -25.19 31.97
N SER A 17 -5.73 -24.48 31.96
CA SER A 17 -5.72 -23.00 31.99
C SER A 17 -6.44 -22.42 30.76
N PHE A 18 -6.14 -22.92 29.57
CA PHE A 18 -6.83 -22.49 28.35
C PHE A 18 -8.34 -22.75 28.43
N LEU A 19 -8.77 -23.97 28.76
CA LEU A 19 -10.19 -24.32 28.85
C LEU A 19 -10.94 -23.46 29.88
N SER A 20 -10.31 -23.18 31.03
CA SER A 20 -10.86 -22.27 32.04
C SER A 20 -11.08 -20.87 31.45
N SER A 21 -10.13 -20.35 30.66
CA SER A 21 -10.24 -19.05 30.00
C SER A 21 -11.36 -18.96 28.95
N VAL A 22 -11.84 -20.11 28.44
CA VAL A 22 -12.98 -20.18 27.51
C VAL A 22 -14.28 -20.57 28.22
N GLY A 23 -14.29 -20.64 29.56
CA GLY A 23 -15.51 -20.83 30.37
C GLY A 23 -15.79 -22.27 30.80
N TYR A 24 -14.88 -23.22 30.62
CA TYR A 24 -15.07 -24.58 31.14
C TYR A 24 -14.87 -24.63 32.65
N SER A 25 -15.84 -25.22 33.36
CA SER A 25 -15.73 -25.47 34.80
C SER A 25 -14.75 -26.61 35.13
N LYS A 26 -14.23 -26.61 36.36
CA LYS A 26 -13.39 -27.71 36.88
C LYS A 26 -14.08 -29.08 36.80
N LYS A 27 -15.41 -29.13 36.95
CA LYS A 27 -16.21 -30.36 36.84
C LYS A 27 -16.23 -30.88 35.39
N GLN A 28 -16.50 -30.00 34.42
CA GLN A 28 -16.51 -30.35 32.99
C GLN A 28 -15.12 -30.76 32.48
N MET A 29 -14.03 -30.18 32.99
CA MET A 29 -12.68 -30.57 32.58
C MET A 29 -12.26 -31.95 33.10
N LYS A 30 -12.81 -32.40 34.25
CA LYS A 30 -12.50 -33.71 34.85
C LYS A 30 -13.15 -34.86 34.09
N THR A 31 -14.28 -34.64 33.43
CA THR A 31 -15.01 -35.68 32.67
C THR A 31 -14.41 -35.92 31.28
N ILE A 32 -13.58 -35.01 30.76
CA ILE A 32 -12.94 -35.15 29.45
C ILE A 32 -11.66 -35.98 29.60
N SER A 33 -11.60 -37.09 28.86
CA SER A 33 -10.42 -37.96 28.78
C SER A 33 -9.17 -37.20 28.32
N THR A 34 -7.98 -37.71 28.63
CA THR A 34 -6.72 -37.00 28.32
C THR A 34 -6.50 -36.81 26.81
N THR A 35 -6.85 -37.81 25.99
CA THR A 35 -6.77 -37.77 24.53
C THR A 35 -7.82 -36.83 23.92
N ASP A 36 -9.03 -36.82 24.47
CA ASP A 36 -10.10 -35.95 23.97
C ASP A 36 -9.91 -34.49 24.40
N ARG A 37 -9.26 -34.25 25.54
CA ARG A 37 -8.95 -32.89 26.01
C ARG A 37 -8.09 -32.12 25.02
N ALA A 38 -7.11 -32.78 24.41
CA ALA A 38 -6.29 -32.15 23.37
C ALA A 38 -7.13 -31.77 22.13
N LYS A 39 -8.09 -32.62 21.73
CA LYS A 39 -9.02 -32.34 20.63
C LYS A 39 -9.95 -31.18 20.96
N VAL A 40 -10.51 -31.16 22.17
CA VAL A 40 -11.39 -30.08 22.65
C VAL A 40 -10.62 -28.76 22.71
N VAL A 41 -9.40 -28.74 23.25
CA VAL A 41 -8.55 -27.54 23.27
C VAL A 41 -8.27 -27.03 21.86
N LYS A 42 -7.95 -27.90 20.90
CA LYS A 42 -7.76 -27.49 19.50
C LYS A 42 -9.03 -26.89 18.91
N LYS A 43 -10.19 -27.51 19.15
CA LYS A 43 -11.50 -27.03 18.66
C LYS A 43 -11.85 -25.66 19.25
N GLU A 44 -11.69 -25.49 20.56
CA GLU A 44 -11.98 -24.23 21.24
C GLU A 44 -10.97 -23.12 20.89
N ALA A 45 -9.69 -23.46 20.70
CA ALA A 45 -8.69 -22.52 20.18
C ALA A 45 -9.05 -22.04 18.77
N PHE A 46 -9.50 -22.94 17.89
CA PHE A 46 -9.96 -22.57 16.56
C PHE A 46 -11.20 -21.66 16.61
N LYS A 47 -12.21 -21.99 17.44
CA LYS A 47 -13.39 -21.15 17.63
C LYS A 47 -13.04 -19.78 18.19
N LYS A 48 -12.16 -19.71 19.19
CA LYS A 48 -11.67 -18.45 19.77
C LYS A 48 -11.01 -17.60 18.70
N LYS A 49 -10.06 -18.15 17.93
CA LYS A 49 -9.42 -17.44 16.80
C LYS A 49 -10.43 -16.92 15.79
N LYS A 50 -11.39 -17.75 15.38
CA LYS A 50 -12.45 -17.35 14.43
C LYS A 50 -13.25 -16.14 14.97
N ARG A 51 -13.64 -16.20 16.25
CA ARG A 51 -14.36 -15.09 16.92
C ARG A 51 -13.50 -13.83 17.02
N ASP A 52 -12.22 -13.97 17.36
CA ASP A 52 -11.32 -12.83 17.53
C ASP A 52 -11.07 -12.13 16.17
N LYS A 53 -10.86 -12.89 15.09
CA LYS A 53 -10.78 -12.34 13.71
C LYS A 53 -12.07 -11.65 13.29
N TYR A 54 -13.22 -12.25 13.56
CA TYR A 54 -14.51 -11.63 13.27
C TYR A 54 -14.65 -10.28 13.98
N LYS A 55 -14.33 -10.24 15.28
CA LYS A 55 -14.37 -9.00 16.06
C LYS A 55 -13.41 -7.94 15.51
N GLN A 56 -12.19 -8.34 15.17
CA GLN A 56 -11.19 -7.43 14.58
C GLN A 56 -11.64 -6.88 13.22
N ALA A 57 -12.22 -7.70 12.35
CA ALA A 57 -12.78 -7.23 11.09
C ALA A 57 -13.95 -6.27 11.33
N ARG A 58 -14.85 -6.57 12.28
CA ARG A 58 -15.95 -5.66 12.62
C ARG A 58 -15.47 -4.32 13.17
N SER A 59 -14.42 -4.30 14.00
CA SER A 59 -13.85 -3.05 14.51
C SER A 59 -13.17 -2.20 13.43
N MET A 60 -12.78 -2.81 12.29
CA MET A 60 -12.24 -2.11 11.12
C MET A 60 -13.33 -1.60 10.17
N GLY A 61 -14.61 -1.77 10.50
CA GLY A 61 -15.73 -1.29 9.68
C GLY A 61 -16.30 -2.29 8.68
N PHE A 62 -15.71 -3.49 8.52
CA PHE A 62 -16.21 -4.50 7.58
C PHE A 62 -17.63 -4.96 7.94
N GLY A 63 -18.47 -5.18 6.92
CA GLY A 63 -19.82 -5.71 7.09
C GLY A 63 -19.87 -7.08 7.76
N SER A 64 -21.01 -7.47 8.34
CA SER A 64 -21.16 -8.77 9.02
C SER A 64 -20.86 -9.96 8.11
N LYS A 65 -21.28 -9.89 6.85
CA LYS A 65 -21.04 -10.91 5.82
C LYS A 65 -19.55 -11.06 5.51
N GLU A 66 -18.84 -9.94 5.37
CA GLU A 66 -17.40 -9.91 5.07
C GLU A 66 -16.57 -10.37 6.26
N ALA A 67 -16.85 -9.83 7.45
CA ALA A 67 -16.19 -10.24 8.69
C ALA A 67 -16.35 -11.76 8.94
N ASN A 68 -17.52 -12.33 8.64
CA ASN A 68 -17.74 -13.79 8.72
C ASN A 68 -16.88 -14.55 7.71
N LYS A 69 -16.75 -14.06 6.47
CA LYS A 69 -15.86 -14.65 5.46
C LYS A 69 -14.40 -14.58 5.89
N MET A 70 -13.95 -13.47 6.50
CA MET A 70 -12.57 -13.29 6.96
C MET A 70 -12.24 -14.16 8.19
N SER A 71 -13.23 -14.44 9.04
CA SER A 71 -13.04 -15.24 10.24
C SER A 71 -12.52 -16.66 9.97
N SER A 72 -12.80 -17.22 8.79
CA SER A 72 -12.36 -18.55 8.37
C SER A 72 -11.02 -18.56 7.64
N TRP A 73 -10.42 -17.40 7.39
CA TRP A 73 -9.11 -17.32 6.72
C TRP A 73 -7.99 -17.88 7.59
N SER A 74 -6.89 -18.29 6.96
CA SER A 74 -5.64 -18.58 7.67
C SER A 74 -5.14 -17.32 8.40
N ASP A 75 -4.30 -17.51 9.42
CA ASP A 75 -3.71 -16.38 10.17
C ASP A 75 -2.85 -15.51 9.25
N SER A 76 -2.00 -16.13 8.41
CA SER A 76 -1.15 -15.43 7.44
C SER A 76 -1.95 -14.58 6.45
N ARG A 77 -3.03 -15.13 5.89
CA ARG A 77 -3.90 -14.41 4.94
C ARG A 77 -4.58 -13.22 5.62
N PHE A 78 -5.09 -13.42 6.83
CA PHE A 78 -5.82 -12.38 7.56
C PHE A 78 -4.90 -11.24 7.97
N ILE A 79 -3.71 -11.55 8.51
CA ILE A 79 -2.69 -10.56 8.88
C ILE A 79 -2.25 -9.77 7.64
N LYS A 80 -1.84 -10.46 6.57
CA LYS A 80 -1.42 -9.81 5.32
C LYS A 80 -2.50 -8.86 4.77
N TYR A 81 -3.76 -9.29 4.80
CA TYR A 81 -4.85 -8.45 4.31
C TYR A 81 -5.08 -7.22 5.20
N ILE A 82 -4.98 -7.36 6.53
CA ILE A 82 -5.10 -6.22 7.45
C ILE A 82 -3.97 -5.23 7.26
N GLU A 83 -2.74 -5.72 7.12
CA GLU A 83 -1.57 -4.88 6.83
C GLU A 83 -1.79 -4.11 5.53
N GLU A 84 -2.22 -4.81 4.48
CA GLU A 84 -2.49 -4.21 3.17
C GLU A 84 -3.68 -3.23 3.20
N PHE A 85 -4.73 -3.52 3.97
CA PHE A 85 -5.89 -2.64 4.14
C PHE A 85 -5.53 -1.34 4.86
N ASN A 86 -4.68 -1.42 5.88
CA ASN A 86 -4.21 -0.25 6.63
C ASN A 86 -3.03 0.47 5.97
N SER A 87 -2.52 -0.06 4.86
CA SER A 87 -1.44 0.58 4.12
C SER A 87 -1.93 1.83 3.41
N TYR A 88 -1.12 2.87 3.48
CA TYR A 88 -1.27 4.10 2.72
C TYR A 88 -0.61 3.95 1.35
N TYR A 89 -1.23 4.53 0.34
CA TYR A 89 -0.76 4.57 -1.03
C TYR A 89 -0.91 5.98 -1.57
N MET A 90 -0.03 6.31 -2.52
CA MET A 90 -0.16 7.44 -3.42
C MET A 90 -0.60 6.93 -4.79
N ILE A 91 -1.52 7.65 -5.42
CA ILE A 91 -1.82 7.50 -6.85
C ILE A 91 -1.51 8.80 -7.56
N VAL A 92 -1.05 8.66 -8.80
CA VAL A 92 -0.94 9.78 -9.76
C VAL A 92 -1.77 9.41 -10.97
N MET A 93 -2.73 10.28 -11.26
CA MET A 93 -3.64 10.17 -12.38
C MET A 93 -3.31 11.26 -13.40
N TYR A 94 -3.27 10.91 -14.68
CA TYR A 94 -3.04 11.82 -15.79
C TYR A 94 -4.32 11.95 -16.62
N LYS A 95 -4.60 13.13 -17.12
CA LYS A 95 -5.67 13.36 -18.10
C LYS A 95 -5.13 14.17 -19.25
N ASP A 96 -5.22 13.58 -20.43
CA ASP A 96 -4.99 14.27 -21.69
C ASP A 96 -6.22 15.13 -22.03
N VAL A 97 -5.98 16.38 -22.41
CA VAL A 97 -7.00 17.33 -22.85
C VAL A 97 -7.43 17.06 -24.30
N THR A 98 -6.53 16.54 -25.15
CA THR A 98 -6.83 16.26 -26.56
C THR A 98 -7.50 14.89 -26.75
N GLU A 99 -7.52 14.06 -25.71
CA GLU A 99 -7.93 12.65 -25.75
C GLU A 99 -7.11 11.77 -26.71
N GLU A 100 -5.95 12.24 -27.18
CA GLU A 100 -5.06 11.48 -28.08
C GLU A 100 -4.24 10.42 -27.34
N THR A 101 -3.87 10.69 -26.09
CA THR A 101 -3.20 9.72 -25.22
C THR A 101 -4.24 8.83 -24.56
N ASP A 102 -4.35 7.61 -25.06
CA ASP A 102 -5.18 6.58 -24.46
C ASP A 102 -4.38 5.70 -23.46
N SER A 103 -5.04 4.65 -22.96
CA SER A 103 -4.40 3.71 -22.03
C SER A 103 -3.23 2.94 -22.65
N GLU A 104 -3.24 2.72 -23.97
CA GLU A 104 -2.19 1.99 -24.68
C GLU A 104 -0.94 2.87 -24.86
N ALA A 105 -1.13 4.13 -25.27
CA ALA A 105 -0.07 5.11 -25.39
C ALA A 105 0.65 5.33 -24.04
N LEU A 106 -0.11 5.52 -22.95
CA LEU A 106 0.49 5.65 -21.62
C LEU A 106 1.25 4.38 -21.21
N HIS A 107 0.73 3.19 -21.55
CA HIS A 107 1.41 1.93 -21.26
C HIS A 107 2.72 1.79 -22.04
N MET A 108 2.77 2.25 -23.30
CA MET A 108 4.00 2.29 -24.09
C MET A 108 5.06 3.18 -23.44
N ILE A 109 4.69 4.40 -23.04
CA ILE A 109 5.59 5.34 -22.34
C ILE A 109 6.16 4.70 -21.07
N LYS A 110 5.29 4.12 -20.23
CA LYS A 110 5.70 3.43 -19.00
C LYS A 110 6.67 2.27 -19.24
N ASN A 111 6.54 1.56 -20.36
CA ASN A 111 7.42 0.44 -20.67
C ASN A 111 8.80 0.88 -21.16
N GLN A 112 8.90 2.03 -21.83
CA GLN A 112 10.18 2.59 -22.26
C GLN A 112 11.06 2.94 -21.05
N THR A 113 10.49 3.52 -20.00
CA THR A 113 11.23 3.93 -18.80
C THR A 113 11.59 2.76 -17.88
N LYS A 114 10.70 1.76 -17.76
CA LYS A 114 10.87 0.62 -16.84
C LYS A 114 12.19 -0.14 -16.96
N ARG A 115 12.73 -0.28 -18.18
CA ARG A 115 13.98 -1.03 -18.45
C ARG A 115 15.25 -0.19 -18.28
N ARG A 116 15.14 1.14 -18.18
CA ARG A 116 16.29 2.03 -18.05
C ARG A 116 16.94 1.90 -16.66
N GLY A 117 18.24 2.18 -16.61
CA GLY A 117 19.00 2.31 -15.38
C GLY A 117 18.70 3.64 -14.67
N THR A 118 18.89 3.67 -13.35
CA THR A 118 18.60 4.85 -12.51
C THR A 118 19.34 6.10 -12.97
N SER A 119 20.64 6.01 -13.25
CA SER A 119 21.44 7.15 -13.75
C SER A 119 20.94 7.71 -15.09
N ASN A 120 20.49 6.83 -15.99
CA ASN A 120 19.93 7.23 -17.27
C ASN A 120 18.55 7.90 -17.13
N LEU A 121 17.79 7.58 -16.08
CA LEU A 121 16.54 8.28 -15.76
C LEU A 121 16.85 9.67 -15.21
N ILE A 122 17.72 9.77 -14.20
CA ILE A 122 18.11 11.04 -13.58
C ILE A 122 18.60 12.05 -14.63
N ARG A 123 19.54 11.64 -15.50
CA ARG A 123 20.06 12.52 -16.56
C ARG A 123 18.97 13.02 -17.51
N SER A 124 17.98 12.18 -17.78
CA SER A 124 16.92 12.45 -18.73
C SER A 124 15.86 13.37 -18.15
N ILE A 125 15.48 13.16 -16.88
CA ILE A 125 14.63 14.09 -16.11
C ILE A 125 15.27 15.48 -16.09
N LYS A 126 16.57 15.58 -15.74
CA LYS A 126 17.29 16.86 -15.75
C LYS A 126 17.25 17.51 -17.12
N GLY A 127 17.54 16.75 -18.19
CA GLY A 127 17.44 17.27 -19.55
C GLY A 127 16.05 17.75 -19.94
N TRP A 128 14.97 17.14 -19.44
CA TRP A 128 13.61 17.62 -19.67
C TRP A 128 13.26 18.88 -18.91
N LEU A 129 13.79 19.04 -17.69
CA LEU A 129 13.59 20.21 -16.86
C LEU A 129 14.42 21.40 -17.36
N ASP A 130 15.61 21.15 -17.88
CA ASP A 130 16.48 22.19 -18.49
C ASP A 130 15.86 22.80 -19.77
N VAL A 131 14.87 22.13 -20.38
CA VAL A 131 14.16 22.64 -21.57
C VAL A 131 13.15 23.70 -21.13
N ASP A 132 13.52 24.96 -21.31
CA ASP A 132 12.68 26.13 -21.00
C ASP A 132 11.77 26.53 -22.18
N THR A 133 11.05 25.55 -22.74
CA THR A 133 10.11 25.82 -23.84
C THR A 133 8.79 25.10 -23.62
N ASN A 134 7.70 25.88 -23.64
CA ASN A 134 6.35 25.37 -23.58
C ASN A 134 5.96 24.74 -24.92
N GLN A 135 5.52 23.49 -24.90
CA GLN A 135 5.11 22.73 -26.07
C GLN A 135 3.57 22.70 -26.25
N GLY A 136 2.87 23.65 -25.62
CA GLY A 136 1.40 23.73 -25.57
C GLY A 136 0.83 23.22 -24.24
N PHE A 137 -0.48 23.39 -24.02
CA PHE A 137 -1.18 22.80 -22.86
C PHE A 137 -2.02 21.62 -23.35
N ILE A 138 -1.55 20.40 -23.05
CA ILE A 138 -2.13 19.17 -23.62
C ILE A 138 -2.55 18.18 -22.50
N GLY A 139 -2.17 18.38 -21.24
CA GLY A 139 -2.56 17.46 -20.18
C GLY A 139 -2.40 18.01 -18.78
N GLY A 140 -3.11 17.39 -17.84
CA GLY A 140 -3.02 17.70 -16.41
C GLY A 140 -2.89 16.43 -15.57
N TYR A 141 -2.58 16.60 -14.29
CA TYR A 141 -2.45 15.48 -13.36
C TYR A 141 -3.16 15.76 -12.04
N GLU A 142 -3.40 14.66 -11.31
CA GLU A 142 -4.02 14.67 -9.99
C GLU A 142 -3.25 13.67 -9.12
N ILE A 143 -2.81 14.11 -7.93
CA ILE A 143 -2.17 13.25 -6.93
C ILE A 143 -3.11 13.08 -5.75
N GLN A 144 -3.24 11.84 -5.28
CA GLN A 144 -4.01 11.53 -4.08
C GLN A 144 -3.25 10.57 -3.18
N VAL A 145 -3.28 10.83 -1.88
CA VAL A 145 -2.68 10.00 -0.84
C VAL A 145 -3.75 9.56 0.14
N GLY A 146 -3.77 8.27 0.46
CA GLY A 146 -4.75 7.76 1.40
C GLY A 146 -4.57 6.28 1.68
N LYS A 147 -5.44 5.75 2.55
CA LYS A 147 -5.55 4.31 2.77
C LYS A 147 -5.99 3.60 1.50
N LYS A 148 -5.68 2.32 1.40
CA LYS A 148 -5.95 1.49 0.22
C LYS A 148 -7.39 1.58 -0.28
N ASP A 149 -8.37 1.55 0.62
CA ASP A 149 -9.80 1.61 0.30
C ASP A 149 -10.21 2.95 -0.30
N VAL A 150 -9.75 4.05 0.28
CA VAL A 150 -9.93 5.42 -0.23
C VAL A 150 -9.31 5.54 -1.61
N ILE A 151 -8.08 5.03 -1.78
CA ILE A 151 -7.37 5.04 -3.06
C ILE A 151 -8.08 4.20 -4.12
N ASP A 152 -8.58 3.01 -3.77
CA ASP A 152 -9.35 2.15 -4.68
C ASP A 152 -10.67 2.83 -5.12
N PHE A 153 -11.33 3.58 -4.22
CA PHE A 153 -12.48 4.41 -4.54
C PHE A 153 -12.11 5.55 -5.52
N HIS A 154 -11.05 6.30 -5.24
CA HIS A 154 -10.60 7.38 -6.14
C HIS A 154 -10.21 6.84 -7.52
N LEU A 155 -9.49 5.71 -7.60
CA LEU A 155 -9.16 5.07 -8.87
C LEU A 155 -10.41 4.77 -9.71
N HIS A 156 -11.48 4.28 -9.07
CA HIS A 156 -12.74 4.04 -9.74
C HIS A 156 -13.39 5.33 -10.25
N ALA A 157 -13.44 6.37 -9.40
CA ALA A 157 -14.04 7.67 -9.75
C ALA A 157 -13.27 8.37 -10.89
N TYR A 158 -11.93 8.38 -10.83
CA TYR A 158 -11.08 8.97 -11.86
C TYR A 158 -11.21 8.23 -13.20
N LYS A 159 -11.33 6.90 -13.19
CA LYS A 159 -11.56 6.11 -14.41
C LYS A 159 -12.86 6.50 -15.12
N GLN A 160 -13.93 6.79 -14.37
CA GLN A 160 -15.19 7.28 -14.95
C GLN A 160 -15.03 8.66 -15.61
N ARG A 161 -14.07 9.47 -15.12
CA ARG A 161 -13.73 10.80 -15.66
C ARG A 161 -12.66 10.75 -16.76
N LYS A 162 -12.36 9.56 -17.30
CA LYS A 162 -11.34 9.29 -18.33
C LYS A 162 -9.88 9.61 -17.91
N PHE A 163 -9.58 9.67 -16.63
CA PHE A 163 -8.19 9.76 -16.19
C PHE A 163 -7.48 8.41 -16.33
N LEU A 164 -6.19 8.47 -16.66
CA LEU A 164 -5.30 7.33 -16.82
C LEU A 164 -4.37 7.21 -15.61
N GLN A 165 -4.14 5.98 -15.15
CA GLN A 165 -3.31 5.75 -13.97
C GLN A 165 -1.82 5.75 -14.32
N ALA A 166 -1.12 6.85 -14.01
CA ALA A 166 0.33 6.96 -14.18
C ALA A 166 1.07 6.13 -13.11
N TYR A 167 0.68 6.27 -11.83
CA TYR A 167 1.33 5.59 -10.71
C TYR A 167 0.34 5.13 -9.64
N ARG A 168 0.70 4.05 -8.95
CA ARG A 168 0.11 3.59 -7.69
C ARG A 168 1.19 2.90 -6.87
N GLY A 169 1.45 3.38 -5.66
CA GLY A 169 2.48 2.77 -4.81
C GLY A 169 2.61 3.44 -3.45
N GLN A 170 3.45 2.85 -2.59
CA GLN A 170 3.71 3.33 -1.23
C GLN A 170 4.90 4.32 -1.16
N GLY A 171 5.46 4.75 -2.30
CA GLY A 171 6.61 5.67 -2.32
C GLY A 171 7.94 5.08 -1.81
N LEU A 172 8.00 3.79 -1.46
CA LEU A 172 9.17 3.18 -0.81
C LEU A 172 10.36 2.96 -1.76
N GLN A 173 10.11 2.77 -3.05
CA GLN A 173 11.14 2.45 -4.04
C GLN A 173 11.40 3.66 -4.93
N LEU A 174 12.64 4.12 -4.98
CA LEU A 174 13.05 5.28 -5.78
C LEU A 174 12.86 5.03 -7.29
N LYS A 175 13.27 3.88 -7.82
CA LYS A 175 13.21 3.62 -9.27
C LYS A 175 11.79 3.76 -9.86
N PRO A 176 10.73 3.20 -9.27
CA PRO A 176 9.36 3.47 -9.71
C PRO A 176 8.95 4.96 -9.68
N LEU A 177 9.46 5.74 -8.72
CA LEU A 177 9.21 7.19 -8.64
C LEU A 177 9.94 7.93 -9.77
N LEU A 178 11.19 7.59 -10.04
CA LEU A 178 11.93 8.17 -11.16
C LEU A 178 11.30 7.84 -12.51
N ASN A 179 10.79 6.60 -12.69
CA ASN A 179 10.03 6.26 -13.90
C ASN A 179 8.76 7.13 -14.02
N LEU A 180 8.05 7.36 -12.92
CA LEU A 180 6.88 8.23 -12.91
C LEU A 180 7.27 9.66 -13.32
N ILE A 181 8.29 10.24 -12.70
CA ILE A 181 8.77 11.60 -13.00
C ILE A 181 9.12 11.71 -14.48
N GLU A 182 9.97 10.82 -15.00
CA GLU A 182 10.36 10.79 -16.41
C GLU A 182 9.14 10.68 -17.35
N ASN A 183 8.17 9.81 -17.05
CA ASN A 183 6.98 9.70 -17.88
C ASN A 183 6.16 11.00 -17.88
N MET A 184 6.05 11.66 -16.72
CA MET A 184 5.29 12.89 -16.59
C MET A 184 6.02 14.09 -17.20
N MET A 185 7.36 14.10 -17.24
CA MET A 185 8.12 15.09 -18.00
C MET A 185 7.82 15.04 -19.51
N VAL A 186 7.45 13.87 -20.04
CA VAL A 186 7.02 13.71 -21.44
C VAL A 186 5.55 14.10 -21.64
N LEU A 187 4.70 13.82 -20.64
CA LEU A 187 3.25 14.02 -20.73
C LEU A 187 2.78 15.43 -20.37
N LEU A 188 3.58 16.15 -19.58
CA LEU A 188 3.35 17.55 -19.21
C LEU A 188 4.13 18.43 -20.18
N TYR A 189 3.43 19.32 -20.85
CA TYR A 189 3.97 20.06 -22.00
C TYR A 189 4.39 21.48 -21.64
N THR A 190 3.93 22.00 -20.50
CA THR A 190 4.39 23.29 -19.96
C THR A 190 5.53 23.06 -18.97
N VAL A 191 6.41 24.05 -18.88
CA VAL A 191 7.51 24.11 -17.92
C VAL A 191 6.96 24.17 -16.50
N GLU A 192 5.94 25.01 -16.30
CA GLU A 192 5.34 25.26 -14.99
C GLU A 192 4.67 23.98 -14.43
N ASP A 193 3.99 23.20 -15.26
CA ASP A 193 3.37 21.93 -14.83
C ASP A 193 4.43 20.89 -14.45
N LYS A 194 5.58 20.85 -15.13
CA LYS A 194 6.68 19.92 -14.83
C LYS A 194 7.32 20.24 -13.49
N ASP A 195 7.63 21.51 -13.26
CA ASP A 195 8.23 21.96 -12.00
C ASP A 195 7.24 21.73 -10.84
N SER A 196 5.99 22.15 -11.02
CA SER A 196 4.91 21.91 -10.04
C SER A 196 4.74 20.42 -9.74
N PHE A 197 4.86 19.56 -10.75
CA PHE A 197 4.74 18.12 -10.58
C PHE A 197 5.83 17.52 -9.68
N VAL A 198 7.06 18.02 -9.79
CA VAL A 198 8.16 17.59 -8.92
C VAL A 198 7.87 18.00 -7.48
N GLU A 199 7.45 19.24 -7.25
CA GLU A 199 7.10 19.76 -5.91
C GLU A 199 5.91 19.00 -5.30
N ASP A 200 4.85 18.78 -6.08
CA ASP A 200 3.66 18.06 -5.66
C ASP A 200 3.96 16.60 -5.31
N ILE A 201 4.81 15.92 -6.08
CA ILE A 201 5.28 14.57 -5.73
C ILE A 201 5.98 14.59 -4.37
N CYS A 202 6.91 15.51 -4.15
CA CYS A 202 7.67 15.58 -2.90
C CYS A 202 6.75 15.81 -1.70
N THR A 203 5.82 16.75 -1.84
CA THR A 203 4.80 17.05 -0.82
C THR A 203 3.94 15.82 -0.51
N ASN A 204 3.42 15.13 -1.53
CA ASN A 204 2.57 13.96 -1.34
C ASN A 204 3.33 12.74 -0.80
N LEU A 205 4.61 12.56 -1.16
CA LEU A 205 5.45 11.52 -0.57
C LEU A 205 5.66 11.74 0.93
N ARG A 206 5.81 13.00 1.36
CA ARG A 206 5.92 13.37 2.79
C ARG A 206 4.63 13.15 3.57
N MET A 207 3.47 13.11 2.90
CA MET A 207 2.19 12.76 3.54
C MET A 207 2.03 11.26 3.84
N LEU A 208 2.84 10.40 3.22
CA LEU A 208 2.81 8.97 3.51
C LEU A 208 3.41 8.68 4.90
N PRO A 209 2.95 7.65 5.63
CA PRO A 209 3.46 7.32 6.97
C PRO A 209 4.79 6.56 6.94
N TYR A 210 5.54 6.60 5.83
CA TYR A 210 6.73 5.79 5.63
C TYR A 210 7.98 6.66 5.52
N GLU A 211 8.92 6.47 6.45
CA GLU A 211 10.21 7.18 6.46
C GLU A 211 10.95 7.08 5.12
N LYS A 212 10.97 5.89 4.51
CA LYS A 212 11.61 5.71 3.20
C LYS A 212 10.96 6.52 2.08
N ALA A 213 9.66 6.82 2.17
CA ALA A 213 9.01 7.71 1.21
C ALA A 213 9.46 9.16 1.40
N HIS A 214 9.73 9.58 2.65
CA HIS A 214 10.26 10.91 2.97
C HIS A 214 11.69 11.07 2.48
N GLU A 215 12.56 10.08 2.75
CA GLU A 215 13.93 10.07 2.21
C GLU A 215 13.96 10.16 0.68
N ASN A 216 13.03 9.47 0.00
CA ASN A 216 12.93 9.55 -1.44
C ASN A 216 12.41 10.92 -1.90
N ALA A 217 11.53 11.58 -1.14
CA ALA A 217 11.06 12.94 -1.42
C ALA A 217 12.22 13.93 -1.34
N ASP A 218 13.02 13.85 -0.27
CA ASP A 218 14.17 14.74 -0.06
C ASP A 218 15.21 14.56 -1.18
N TYR A 219 15.47 13.31 -1.58
CA TYR A 219 16.35 13.03 -2.72
C TYR A 219 15.82 13.62 -4.04
N ILE A 220 14.52 13.48 -4.31
CA ILE A 220 13.90 14.02 -5.54
C ILE A 220 13.96 15.55 -5.53
N GLU A 221 13.66 16.18 -4.40
CA GLU A 221 13.71 17.63 -4.23
C GLU A 221 15.13 18.16 -4.45
N GLU A 222 16.15 17.54 -3.84
CA GLU A 222 17.55 17.91 -4.02
C GLU A 222 18.03 17.78 -5.47
N GLU A 223 17.60 16.72 -6.17
CA GLU A 223 18.10 16.42 -7.52
C GLU A 223 17.37 17.16 -8.64
N PHE A 224 16.10 17.52 -8.45
CA PHE A 224 15.23 17.96 -9.55
C PHE A 224 14.51 19.29 -9.32
N THR A 225 14.57 19.88 -8.11
CA THR A 225 14.01 21.22 -7.93
C THR A 225 14.96 22.24 -8.57
N ILE A 226 14.47 22.96 -9.58
CA ILE A 226 15.25 23.99 -10.28
C ILE A 226 14.79 25.37 -9.81
N ASP A 227 15.71 26.16 -9.30
CA ASP A 227 15.47 27.58 -9.07
C ASP A 227 15.57 28.35 -10.39
N ARG A 228 14.43 28.57 -11.05
CA ARG A 228 14.35 29.37 -12.28
C ARG A 228 14.35 30.88 -12.05
N SER A 229 14.42 31.35 -10.79
CA SER A 229 14.46 32.81 -10.51
C SER A 229 15.65 33.51 -11.17
N ASN A 230 16.69 32.76 -11.52
CA ASN A 230 17.88 33.26 -12.22
C ASN A 230 17.78 33.25 -13.76
N LEU A 231 16.72 32.68 -14.35
CA LEU A 231 16.55 32.55 -15.81
C LEU A 231 15.75 33.69 -16.45
N HIS A 232 15.18 34.61 -15.65
CA HIS A 232 14.43 35.77 -16.11
C HIS A 232 15.24 37.10 -16.14
N PHE A 233 16.57 37.02 -16.26
CA PHE A 233 17.45 38.18 -16.48
C PHE A 233 18.03 38.22 -17.88
#